data_AF-A0A832MS86-F1
#
_entry.id   AF-A0A832MS86-F1
#
_cell.length_a   1.000
_cell.length_b   1.000
_cell.length_c   1.000
_cell.angle_alpha   90.00
_cell.angle_beta   90.00
_cell.angle_gamma   90.00
#
_symmetry.space_group_name_H-M   'P 1'
#
loop_
_entity.id
_entity.type
_entity.pdbx_description
1 polymer ?
#
loop_
_entity_poly.entity_id
_entity_poly.type
_entity_poly.pdbx_seq_one_letter_code
_entity_poly.pdbx_strand_id
1 'polypeptide(L)'
;MENAMKNTDHRWKGTSPHQLVEDIISEKMEHITTLLSQDEGRKSQLYDEILTMVERSLFRIALKRSNNIKSKAADYLGISRNTFHKKMGKLNLDDF
;
A
#
# COMPACT_ATOMS: atom_id res chain seq x y z
N MET A 1 -5.48 34.12 15.19
CA MET A 1 -5.05 33.07 14.24
C MET A 1 -4.37 31.91 14.98
N GLU A 2 -4.89 31.50 16.16
CA GLU A 2 -4.16 30.65 17.12
C GLU A 2 -4.94 29.38 17.52
N ASN A 3 -5.86 28.90 16.68
CA ASN A 3 -6.73 27.76 17.04
C ASN A 3 -6.71 26.58 16.06
N ALA A 4 -5.77 26.54 15.11
CA ALA A 4 -5.67 25.40 14.18
C ALA A 4 -4.58 24.38 14.56
N MET A 5 -3.71 24.67 15.54
CA MET A 5 -2.49 23.89 15.82
C MET A 5 -2.52 23.09 17.13
N LYS A 6 -3.68 22.96 17.80
CA LYS A 6 -3.80 22.32 19.13
C LYS A 6 -4.57 21.00 19.18
N ASN A 7 -4.92 20.36 18.05
CA ASN A 7 -5.75 19.14 18.11
C ASN A 7 -5.26 17.95 17.27
N THR A 8 -3.95 17.69 17.27
CA THR A 8 -3.39 16.47 16.65
C THR A 8 -2.71 15.53 17.64
N ASP A 9 -2.55 15.95 18.90
CA ASP A 9 -1.70 15.25 19.88
C ASP A 9 -2.46 14.34 20.87
N HIS A 10 -3.78 14.19 20.72
CA HIS A 10 -4.62 13.39 21.63
C HIS A 10 -5.09 12.04 21.07
N ARG A 11 -4.80 11.71 19.80
CA ARG A 11 -5.27 10.47 19.14
C ARG A 11 -4.42 9.23 19.46
N TRP A 12 -3.24 9.38 20.07
CA TRP A 12 -2.23 8.31 20.09
C TRP A 12 -1.91 7.71 21.48
N LYS A 13 -2.63 8.10 22.54
CA LYS A 13 -2.40 7.49 23.86
C LYS A 13 -3.03 6.09 23.92
N GLY A 14 -2.18 5.06 23.93
CA GLY A 14 -2.56 3.66 24.12
C GLY A 14 -2.71 2.83 22.84
N THR A 15 -2.45 3.44 21.68
CA THR A 15 -2.59 2.80 20.36
C THR A 15 -1.31 2.08 19.97
N SER A 16 -1.41 0.80 19.54
CA SER A 16 -0.24 0.06 19.08
C SER A 16 0.35 0.67 17.79
N PRO A 17 1.65 0.49 17.49
CA PRO A 17 2.22 0.96 16.22
C PRO A 17 1.48 0.45 14.98
N HIS A 18 0.94 -0.78 15.04
CA HIS A 18 0.15 -1.36 13.96
C HIS A 18 -1.17 -0.61 13.75
N GLN A 19 -1.88 -0.32 14.84
CA GLN A 19 -3.13 0.45 14.78
C GLN A 19 -2.89 1.88 14.28
N LEU A 20 -1.78 2.52 14.67
CA LEU A 20 -1.37 3.82 14.13
C LEU A 20 -1.14 3.77 12.61
N VAL A 21 -0.49 2.72 12.11
CA VAL A 21 -0.30 2.55 10.66
C VAL A 21 -1.64 2.29 9.95
N GLU A 22 -2.51 1.46 10.52
CA GLU A 22 -3.86 1.21 9.98
C GLU A 22 -4.69 2.49 9.88
N ASP A 23 -4.66 3.34 10.92
CA ASP A 23 -5.35 4.63 10.93
C ASP A 23 -4.83 5.55 9.81
N ILE A 24 -3.50 5.65 9.66
CA ILE A 24 -2.88 6.47 8.60
C ILE A 24 -3.26 5.94 7.22
N ILE A 25 -3.20 4.61 7.02
CA ILE A 25 -3.58 3.99 5.75
C ILE A 25 -5.06 4.26 5.46
N SER A 26 -5.93 4.11 6.46
CA SER A 26 -7.38 4.31 6.31
C SER A 26 -7.71 5.74 5.90
N GLU A 27 -7.09 6.74 6.53
CA GLU A 27 -7.26 8.16 6.18
C GLU A 27 -6.86 8.42 4.72
N LYS A 28 -5.74 7.86 4.25
CA LYS A 28 -5.31 8.04 2.86
C LYS A 28 -6.15 7.24 1.86
N MET A 29 -6.63 6.06 2.27
CA MET A 29 -7.44 5.20 1.42
C MET A 29 -8.82 5.78 1.14
N GLU A 30 -9.42 6.53 2.08
CA GLU A 30 -10.71 7.22 1.87
C GLU A 30 -10.68 8.12 0.62
N HIS A 31 -9.57 8.84 0.42
CA HIS A 31 -9.41 9.70 -0.75
C HIS A 31 -9.27 8.86 -2.04
N ILE A 32 -8.50 7.77 -2.00
CA ILE A 32 -8.27 6.90 -3.15
C ILE A 32 -9.57 6.20 -3.57
N THR A 33 -10.33 5.66 -2.61
CA THR A 33 -11.59 4.96 -2.88
C THR A 33 -12.62 5.90 -3.49
N THR A 34 -12.73 7.13 -2.97
CA THR A 34 -13.64 8.16 -3.49
C THR A 34 -13.33 8.50 -4.94
N LEU A 35 -12.05 8.64 -5.30
CA LEU A 35 -11.63 8.94 -6.68
C LEU A 35 -11.95 7.78 -7.64
N LEU A 36 -11.70 6.55 -7.22
CA LEU A 36 -11.89 5.37 -8.06
C LEU A 36 -13.38 4.95 -8.17
N SER A 37 -14.21 5.30 -7.19
CA SER A 37 -15.64 4.98 -7.19
C SER A 37 -16.49 5.84 -8.13
N GLN A 38 -15.93 6.93 -8.69
CA GLN A 38 -16.65 7.86 -9.56
C GLN A 38 -16.91 7.33 -10.99
N ASP A 39 -16.43 6.13 -11.33
CA ASP A 39 -16.67 5.51 -12.64
C ASP A 39 -17.99 4.72 -12.67
N GLU A 40 -19.09 5.38 -13.02
CA GLU A 40 -20.46 4.85 -12.93
C GLU A 40 -20.79 3.66 -13.87
N GLY A 41 -19.82 3.13 -14.62
CA GLY A 41 -20.03 2.02 -15.57
C GLY A 41 -19.29 0.73 -15.24
N ARG A 42 -18.30 0.75 -14.33
CA ARG A 42 -17.44 -0.41 -14.09
C ARG A 42 -17.98 -1.22 -12.91
N LYS A 43 -18.43 -2.46 -13.16
CA LYS A 43 -18.82 -3.42 -12.09
C LYS A 43 -17.70 -3.43 -11.04
N SER A 44 -18.01 -2.98 -9.83
CA SER A 44 -17.14 -2.85 -8.64
C SER A 44 -15.88 -3.73 -8.64
N GLN A 45 -14.81 -3.28 -9.31
CA GLN A 45 -13.47 -3.86 -9.22
C GLN A 45 -12.57 -3.06 -8.26
N LEU A 46 -13.16 -2.12 -7.51
CA LEU A 46 -12.45 -1.20 -6.62
C LEU A 46 -11.49 -1.92 -5.66
N TYR A 47 -11.94 -3.04 -5.08
CA TYR A 47 -11.12 -3.87 -4.21
C TYR A 47 -9.87 -4.41 -4.93
N ASP A 48 -10.05 -5.01 -6.11
CA ASP A 48 -8.95 -5.60 -6.89
C ASP A 48 -7.99 -4.52 -7.41
N GLU A 49 -8.53 -3.36 -7.82
CA GLU A 49 -7.76 -2.21 -8.28
C GLU A 49 -6.86 -1.67 -7.16
N ILE A 50 -7.43 -1.41 -5.98
CA ILE A 50 -6.69 -0.92 -4.81
C ILE A 50 -5.64 -1.94 -4.37
N LEU A 51 -6.03 -3.21 -4.25
CA LEU A 51 -5.10 -4.27 -3.85
C LEU A 51 -3.92 -4.36 -4.83
N THR A 52 -4.18 -4.28 -6.13
CA THR A 52 -3.14 -4.24 -7.16
C THR A 52 -2.23 -3.02 -7.01
N MET A 53 -2.77 -1.83 -6.75
CA MET A 53 -1.98 -0.61 -6.54
C MET A 53 -1.07 -0.71 -5.32
N VAL A 54 -1.59 -1.24 -4.20
CA VAL A 54 -0.82 -1.46 -2.96
C VAL A 54 0.27 -2.49 -3.19
N GLU A 55 -0.06 -3.65 -3.77
CA GLU A 55 0.91 -4.70 -4.05
C GLU A 55 2.03 -4.20 -4.96
N ARG A 56 1.70 -3.48 -6.05
CA ARG A 56 2.71 -2.87 -6.94
C ARG A 56 3.64 -1.93 -6.19
N SER A 57 3.10 -1.11 -5.29
CA SER A 57 3.88 -0.15 -4.51
C SER A 57 4.85 -0.87 -3.56
N LEU A 58 4.40 -1.92 -2.86
CA LEU A 58 5.24 -2.73 -2.00
C LEU A 58 6.37 -3.43 -2.77
N PHE A 59 6.06 -4.02 -3.93
CA PHE A 59 7.06 -4.69 -4.76
C PHE A 59 8.11 -3.72 -5.29
N ARG A 60 7.71 -2.52 -5.75
CA ARG A 60 8.66 -1.48 -6.19
C ARG A 60 9.59 -1.04 -5.06
N ILE A 61 9.07 -0.85 -3.85
CA ILE A 61 9.88 -0.51 -2.67
C ILE A 61 10.86 -1.64 -2.36
N ALA A 62 10.40 -2.89 -2.35
CA ALA A 62 11.24 -4.05 -2.07
C ALA A 62 12.38 -4.19 -3.09
N LEU A 63 12.09 -4.04 -4.39
CA LEU A 63 13.09 -4.04 -5.46
C LEU A 63 14.11 -2.92 -5.26
N LYS A 64 13.65 -1.69 -5.04
CA LYS A 64 14.54 -0.54 -4.78
C LYS A 64 15.45 -0.76 -3.58
N ARG A 65 14.92 -1.29 -2.47
CA ARG A 65 15.69 -1.61 -1.24
C ARG A 65 16.66 -2.77 -1.42
N SER A 66 16.44 -3.59 -2.45
CA SER A 66 17.21 -4.78 -2.76
C SER A 66 18.14 -4.60 -3.96
N ASN A 67 18.36 -3.36 -4.44
CA ASN A 67 19.11 -3.06 -5.66
C ASN A 67 18.63 -3.89 -6.87
N ASN A 68 17.31 -4.04 -7.01
CA ASN A 68 16.61 -4.83 -8.03
C ASN A 68 16.95 -6.33 -8.04
N ILE A 69 17.58 -6.87 -6.99
CA ILE A 69 17.83 -8.30 -6.85
C ILE A 69 16.54 -8.99 -6.37
N LYS A 70 15.88 -9.75 -7.26
CA LYS A 70 14.57 -10.37 -7.03
C LYS A 70 14.54 -11.32 -5.81
N SER A 71 15.59 -12.09 -5.57
CA SER A 71 15.68 -12.97 -4.39
C SER A 71 15.72 -12.18 -3.08
N LYS A 72 16.53 -11.12 -3.02
CA LYS A 72 16.61 -10.23 -1.85
C LYS A 72 15.31 -9.46 -1.63
N ALA A 73 14.61 -9.07 -2.70
CA ALA A 73 13.31 -8.41 -2.61
C ALA A 73 12.23 -9.35 -2.06
N ALA A 74 12.24 -10.63 -2.46
CA ALA A 74 11.36 -11.65 -1.89
C ALA A 74 11.64 -11.86 -0.40
N ASP A 75 12.92 -11.95 -0.02
CA ASP A 75 13.34 -12.08 1.38
C ASP A 75 12.94 -10.83 2.19
N TYR A 76 13.07 -9.62 1.62
CA TYR A 76 12.64 -8.35 2.24
C TYR A 76 11.13 -8.31 2.52
N LEU A 77 10.32 -8.82 1.58
CA LEU A 77 8.87 -8.91 1.76
C LEU A 77 8.44 -10.10 2.64
N GLY A 78 9.36 -10.99 3.01
CA GLY A 78 9.05 -12.19 3.78
C GLY A 78 8.20 -13.21 3.03
N ILE A 79 8.27 -13.26 1.69
CA ILE A 79 7.51 -14.20 0.87
C ILE A 79 8.43 -15.14 0.08
N SER A 80 7.92 -16.32 -0.29
CA SER A 80 8.70 -17.26 -1.10
C SER A 80 9.06 -16.66 -2.47
N ARG A 81 10.24 -17.03 -3.01
CA ARG A 81 10.67 -16.61 -4.36
C ARG A 81 9.66 -17.00 -5.44
N ASN A 82 9.02 -18.16 -5.29
CA ASN A 82 7.97 -18.62 -6.20
C ASN A 82 6.74 -17.70 -6.17
N THR A 83 6.31 -17.29 -4.97
CA THR A 83 5.20 -16.34 -4.80
C THR A 83 5.57 -14.97 -5.35
N PHE A 84 6.79 -14.49 -5.07
CA PHE A 84 7.29 -13.21 -5.57
C PHE A 84 7.27 -13.18 -7.10
N HIS A 85 7.82 -14.21 -7.76
CA HIS A 85 7.86 -14.29 -9.21
C HIS A 85 6.46 -14.35 -9.84
N LYS A 86 5.55 -15.17 -9.29
CA LYS A 86 4.15 -15.22 -9.76
C LYS A 86 3.44 -13.87 -9.62
N LYS A 87 3.69 -13.13 -8.53
CA LYS A 87 3.11 -11.80 -8.32
C LYS A 87 3.73 -10.76 -9.25
N MET A 88 5.04 -10.79 -9.49
CA MET A 88 5.69 -9.89 -10.47
C MET A 88 5.04 -9.96 -11.86
N GLY A 89 4.78 -11.16 -12.36
CA GLY A 89 4.09 -11.34 -13.64
C GLY A 89 2.65 -10.86 -13.64
N LYS A 90 1.89 -11.14 -12.58
CA LYS A 90 0.51 -10.62 -12.45
C LYS A 90 0.45 -9.09 -12.35
N LEU A 91 1.47 -8.48 -11.76
CA LEU A 91 1.55 -7.05 -11.51
C LEU A 91 2.25 -6.29 -12.66
N ASN A 92 2.64 -6.97 -13.75
CA ASN A 92 3.40 -6.41 -14.86
C ASN A 92 4.63 -5.62 -14.36
N LEU A 93 5.45 -6.28 -13.54
CA LEU A 93 6.69 -5.74 -12.98
C LEU A 93 7.95 -6.50 -13.46
N ASP A 94 7.80 -7.44 -14.39
CA ASP A 94 8.92 -8.30 -14.82
C ASP A 94 10.08 -7.55 -15.48
N ASP A 95 9.81 -6.36 -16.01
CA ASP A 95 10.78 -5.47 -16.68
C ASP A 95 11.66 -4.63 -15.73
N PHE A 96 11.49 -4.77 -14.41
CA PHE A 96 12.39 -4.22 -13.39
C PHE A 96 13.55 -5.18 -13.07
#